data_AF-A0A1V6C9U2-F1
#
_entry.id   AF-A0A1V6C9U2-F1
#
_cell.length_a   1.000
_cell.length_b   1.000
_cell.length_c   1.000
_cell.angle_alpha   90.00
_cell.angle_beta   90.00
_cell.angle_gamma   90.00
#
_symmetry.space_group_name_H-M   'P 1'
#
loop_
_entity.id
_entity.type
_entity.pdbx_description
1 polymer ?
#
loop_
_entity_poly.entity_id
_entity_poly.type
_entity_poly.pdbx_seq_one_letter_code
_entity_poly.pdbx_strand_id
1 'polypeptide(L)'
;MWNPDADVNAILNDFYKNWYGPAAKPARNFWESIEDCLLDTPFLGHEDRILPFVYTKDLLNKLELCISEAEKLADTDIIKRNVLVDRLTLEHLKAYMSMKGAEFDARWADAEKYADKMIECRLALNKINPFLAMPPALTARERYYSGDSYFGILKRKKLYQQLNGMTNGETGILIATSPKSVKFSLDKAGLGKHFNWHAPDFDRSKWGTIDTTIPFYAQGYMSSDGMPYLGKMWYVFELDVPSKFKGKPIELYSPFVTCEAWVWVNGKYVGHRQYLEAYISPAPIDMDITNFIKYGQKNTIAVCVSTGLSPAQATDGFLGRLFLYSPVR
;
A
#
# COMPACT_ATOMS: atom_id res chain seq x y z
N MET A 1 -24.33 0.92 -26.80
CA MET A 1 -25.71 0.84 -26.25
C MET A 1 -25.75 -0.40 -25.37
N TRP A 2 -26.22 -0.30 -24.12
CA TRP A 2 -26.23 -1.40 -23.15
C TRP A 2 -27.38 -2.37 -23.44
N ASN A 3 -27.11 -3.68 -23.47
CA ASN A 3 -28.10 -4.75 -23.67
C ASN A 3 -28.08 -5.72 -22.47
N PRO A 4 -29.08 -5.69 -21.56
CA PRO A 4 -29.12 -6.57 -20.40
C PRO A 4 -29.43 -8.04 -20.74
N ASP A 5 -29.96 -8.31 -21.94
CA ASP A 5 -30.35 -9.65 -22.38
C ASP A 5 -29.25 -10.34 -23.21
N ALA A 6 -28.06 -9.75 -23.27
CA ALA A 6 -26.94 -10.32 -24.00
C ALA A 6 -26.47 -11.63 -23.36
N ASP A 7 -26.25 -12.67 -24.19
CA ASP A 7 -25.59 -13.89 -23.73
C ASP A 7 -24.09 -13.63 -23.56
N VAL A 8 -23.72 -13.23 -22.34
CA VAL A 8 -22.34 -12.90 -21.97
C VAL A 8 -21.40 -14.10 -22.21
N ASN A 9 -21.87 -15.32 -21.95
CA ASN A 9 -21.06 -16.52 -22.17
C ASN A 9 -20.78 -16.75 -23.66
N ALA A 10 -21.78 -16.57 -24.53
CA ALA A 10 -21.58 -16.65 -25.97
C ALA A 10 -20.60 -15.59 -26.48
N ILE A 11 -20.70 -14.36 -25.98
CA ILE A 11 -19.80 -13.25 -26.35
C ILE A 11 -18.36 -13.54 -25.91
N LEU A 12 -18.15 -13.96 -24.66
CA LEU A 12 -16.82 -14.31 -24.15
C LEU A 12 -16.24 -15.51 -24.90
N ASN A 13 -17.05 -16.54 -25.20
CA ASN A 13 -16.62 -17.69 -25.99
C ASN A 13 -16.13 -17.28 -27.38
N ASP A 14 -16.87 -16.40 -28.07
CA ASP A 14 -16.46 -15.88 -29.38
C ASP A 14 -15.17 -15.07 -29.27
N PHE A 15 -15.07 -14.17 -28.28
CA PHE A 15 -13.88 -13.37 -28.03
C PHE A 15 -12.65 -14.26 -27.80
N TYR A 16 -12.70 -15.19 -26.84
CA TYR A 16 -11.54 -16.01 -26.51
C TYR A 16 -11.11 -16.89 -27.68
N LYS A 17 -12.07 -17.49 -28.39
CA LYS A 17 -11.79 -18.31 -29.57
C LYS A 17 -11.09 -17.51 -30.67
N ASN A 18 -11.60 -16.32 -30.99
CA ASN A 18 -11.11 -15.54 -32.13
C ASN A 18 -9.83 -14.76 -31.79
N TRP A 19 -9.69 -14.29 -30.55
CA TRP A 19 -8.53 -13.52 -30.12
C TRP A 19 -7.32 -14.39 -29.77
N TYR A 20 -7.53 -15.56 -29.16
CA TYR A 20 -6.45 -16.42 -28.66
C TYR A 20 -6.29 -17.74 -29.42
N GLY A 21 -7.22 -18.12 -30.30
CA GLY A 21 -7.12 -19.36 -31.07
C GLY A 21 -6.85 -20.58 -30.18
N PRO A 22 -5.79 -21.38 -30.44
CA PRO A 22 -5.45 -22.53 -29.58
C PRO A 22 -5.16 -22.18 -28.11
N ALA A 23 -4.77 -20.94 -27.80
CA ALA A 23 -4.51 -20.46 -26.45
C ALA A 23 -5.78 -19.99 -25.70
N ALA A 24 -6.98 -20.13 -26.28
CA ALA A 24 -8.24 -19.62 -25.73
C ALA A 24 -8.52 -20.10 -24.30
N LYS A 25 -8.32 -21.40 -24.02
CA LYS A 25 -8.62 -21.98 -22.71
C LYS A 25 -7.73 -21.40 -21.60
N PRO A 26 -6.38 -21.42 -21.69
CA PRO A 26 -5.55 -20.83 -20.66
C PRO A 26 -5.71 -19.31 -20.54
N ALA A 27 -5.95 -18.58 -21.64
CA ALA A 27 -6.20 -17.15 -21.58
C ALA A 27 -7.52 -16.81 -20.85
N ARG A 28 -8.58 -17.57 -21.11
CA ARG A 28 -9.83 -17.46 -20.36
C ARG A 28 -9.63 -17.73 -18.87
N ASN A 29 -8.95 -18.83 -18.53
CA ASN A 29 -8.64 -19.16 -17.14
C ASN A 29 -7.84 -18.05 -16.44
N PHE A 30 -6.92 -17.38 -17.15
CA PHE A 30 -6.17 -16.25 -16.61
C PHE A 30 -7.09 -15.09 -16.21
N TRP A 31 -7.92 -14.61 -17.14
CA TRP A 31 -8.79 -13.46 -16.89
C TRP A 31 -9.94 -13.76 -15.90
N GLU A 32 -10.61 -14.90 -16.05
CA GLU A 32 -11.67 -15.32 -15.12
C GLU A 32 -11.12 -15.54 -13.71
N SER A 33 -9.87 -16.01 -13.54
CA SER A 33 -9.27 -16.11 -12.20
C SER A 33 -9.08 -14.75 -11.51
N ILE A 34 -8.85 -13.69 -12.28
CA ILE A 34 -8.75 -12.32 -11.73
C ILE A 34 -10.15 -11.82 -11.36
N GLU A 35 -11.13 -12.05 -12.23
CA GLU A 35 -12.53 -11.67 -12.02
C GLU A 35 -13.13 -12.39 -10.80
N ASP A 36 -13.03 -13.72 -10.74
CA ASP A 36 -13.49 -14.54 -9.61
C ASP A 36 -12.87 -14.04 -8.30
N CYS A 37 -11.57 -13.75 -8.29
CA CYS A 37 -10.89 -13.23 -7.11
C CYS A 37 -11.45 -11.87 -6.64
N LEU A 38 -11.86 -11.01 -7.58
CA LEU A 38 -12.46 -9.70 -7.26
C LEU A 38 -13.95 -9.82 -6.90
N LEU A 39 -14.66 -10.82 -7.41
CA LEU A 39 -16.06 -11.08 -7.05
C LEU A 39 -16.17 -11.69 -5.64
N ASP A 40 -15.25 -12.57 -5.29
CA ASP A 40 -15.26 -13.30 -4.01
C ASP A 40 -14.61 -12.53 -2.86
N THR A 41 -13.94 -11.41 -3.14
CA THR A 41 -13.22 -10.67 -2.11
C THR A 41 -14.17 -10.00 -1.10
N PRO A 42 -13.91 -10.12 0.21
CA PRO A 42 -14.68 -9.38 1.22
C PRO A 42 -14.28 -7.90 1.30
N PHE A 43 -13.27 -7.47 0.51
CA PHE A 43 -12.73 -6.13 0.56
C PHE A 43 -13.43 -5.21 -0.45
N LEU A 44 -14.12 -4.19 0.07
CA LEU A 44 -14.52 -3.04 -0.72
C LEU A 44 -13.36 -2.03 -0.76
N GLY A 45 -12.97 -1.59 -1.95
CA GLY A 45 -11.84 -0.69 -2.12
C GLY A 45 -12.04 0.32 -3.23
N HIS A 46 -11.52 1.52 -3.03
CA HIS A 46 -11.35 2.50 -4.09
C HIS A 46 -9.95 2.35 -4.69
N GLU A 47 -9.84 2.41 -6.02
CA GLU A 47 -8.58 2.30 -6.77
C GLU A 47 -7.79 1.01 -6.45
N ASP A 48 -6.45 1.09 -6.41
CA ASP A 48 -5.56 -0.05 -6.25
C ASP A 48 -5.28 -0.41 -4.78
N ARG A 49 -5.88 0.31 -3.83
CA ARG A 49 -5.56 0.21 -2.39
C ARG A 49 -5.78 -1.18 -1.80
N ILE A 50 -6.77 -1.92 -2.30
CA ILE A 50 -7.09 -3.26 -1.78
C ILE A 50 -6.29 -4.37 -2.44
N LEU A 51 -5.70 -4.13 -3.61
CA LEU A 51 -5.04 -5.17 -4.40
C LEU A 51 -3.98 -5.96 -3.61
N PRO A 52 -3.15 -5.36 -2.74
CA PRO A 52 -2.19 -6.09 -1.91
C PRO A 52 -2.81 -7.11 -0.95
N PHE A 53 -4.09 -6.96 -0.62
CA PHE A 53 -4.81 -7.83 0.32
C PHE A 53 -5.74 -8.82 -0.37
N VAL A 54 -6.04 -8.57 -1.65
CA VAL A 54 -6.88 -9.45 -2.48
C VAL A 54 -6.04 -10.42 -3.30
N TYR A 55 -4.96 -9.94 -3.92
CA TYR A 55 -4.15 -10.77 -4.81
C TYR A 55 -3.10 -11.56 -4.05
N THR A 56 -3.36 -12.85 -3.90
CA THR A 56 -2.51 -13.76 -3.15
C THR A 56 -1.37 -14.33 -4.00
N LYS A 57 -0.36 -14.90 -3.33
CA LYS A 57 0.71 -15.65 -4.00
C LYS A 57 0.16 -16.81 -4.83
N ASP A 58 -0.90 -17.47 -4.35
CA ASP A 58 -1.53 -18.60 -5.04
C ASP A 58 -2.24 -18.16 -6.32
N LEU A 59 -2.93 -17.00 -6.28
CA LEU A 59 -3.48 -16.40 -7.50
C LEU A 59 -2.36 -16.10 -8.50
N LEU A 60 -1.29 -15.41 -8.08
CA LEU A 60 -0.18 -15.07 -8.97
C LEU A 60 0.48 -16.31 -9.59
N ASN A 61 0.61 -17.40 -8.83
CA ASN A 61 1.12 -18.69 -9.34
C ASN A 61 0.15 -19.32 -10.35
N LYS A 62 -1.17 -19.29 -10.08
CA LYS A 62 -2.20 -19.77 -11.00
C LYS A 62 -2.16 -19.00 -12.33
N LEU A 63 -2.09 -17.67 -12.25
CA LEU A 63 -1.97 -16.79 -13.42
C LEU A 63 -0.70 -17.09 -14.22
N GLU A 64 0.43 -17.33 -13.54
CA GLU A 64 1.69 -17.70 -14.20
C GLU A 64 1.59 -19.01 -14.99
N LEU A 65 0.94 -20.02 -14.41
CA LEU A 65 0.70 -21.29 -15.09
C LEU A 65 -0.18 -21.10 -16.33
N CYS A 66 -1.25 -20.30 -16.22
CA CYS A 66 -2.14 -20.01 -17.34
C CYS A 66 -1.39 -19.33 -18.49
N ILE A 67 -0.63 -18.27 -18.22
CA ILE A 67 0.12 -17.57 -19.28
C ILE A 67 1.20 -18.48 -19.88
N SER A 68 1.92 -19.24 -19.05
CA SER A 68 2.94 -20.18 -19.56
C SER A 68 2.37 -21.26 -20.47
N GLU A 69 1.12 -21.69 -20.24
CA GLU A 69 0.41 -22.61 -21.12
C GLU A 69 -0.05 -21.90 -22.41
N ALA A 70 -0.61 -20.69 -22.30
CA ALA A 70 -1.00 -19.89 -23.45
C ALA A 70 0.19 -19.59 -24.39
N GLU A 71 1.37 -19.28 -23.84
CA GLU A 71 2.60 -19.03 -24.61
C GLU A 71 3.04 -20.26 -25.42
N LYS A 72 2.82 -21.47 -24.91
CA LYS A 72 3.13 -22.73 -25.62
C LYS A 72 2.14 -23.02 -26.75
N LEU A 73 0.88 -22.64 -26.57
CA LEU A 73 -0.19 -22.90 -27.54
C LEU A 73 -0.31 -21.82 -28.63
N ALA A 74 0.28 -20.65 -28.41
CA ALA A 74 0.29 -19.56 -29.37
C ALA A 74 1.09 -19.92 -30.64
N ASP A 75 0.39 -20.27 -31.71
CA ASP A 75 0.95 -20.85 -32.94
C ASP A 75 1.20 -19.82 -34.05
N THR A 76 0.46 -18.71 -34.07
CA THR A 76 0.62 -17.61 -35.04
C THR A 76 1.23 -16.37 -34.39
N ASP A 77 1.85 -15.50 -35.19
CA ASP A 77 2.43 -14.23 -34.68
C ASP A 77 1.39 -13.31 -34.04
N ILE A 78 0.16 -13.31 -34.56
CA ILE A 78 -0.95 -12.53 -34.00
C ILE A 78 -1.31 -13.07 -32.62
N ILE A 79 -1.48 -14.39 -32.47
CA ILE A 79 -1.82 -15.00 -31.17
C ILE A 79 -0.67 -14.84 -30.18
N LYS A 80 0.58 -15.01 -30.61
CA LYS A 80 1.76 -14.75 -29.76
C LYS A 80 1.80 -13.31 -29.26
N ARG A 81 1.49 -12.34 -30.11
CA ARG A 81 1.38 -10.92 -29.71
C ARG A 81 0.25 -10.71 -28.71
N ASN A 82 -0.89 -11.35 -28.89
CA ASN A 82 -2.03 -11.25 -27.98
C ASN A 82 -1.71 -11.84 -26.60
N VAL A 83 -1.08 -13.02 -26.54
CA VAL A 83 -0.61 -13.62 -25.29
C VAL A 83 0.50 -12.77 -24.64
N LEU A 84 1.36 -12.12 -25.44
CA LEU A 84 2.38 -11.20 -24.91
C LEU A 84 1.76 -10.00 -24.17
N VAL A 85 0.58 -9.51 -24.57
CA VAL A 85 -0.14 -8.47 -23.84
C VAL A 85 -0.52 -8.95 -22.43
N ASP A 86 -1.04 -10.17 -22.32
CA ASP A 86 -1.39 -10.76 -21.02
C ASP A 86 -0.14 -10.99 -20.17
N ARG A 87 0.95 -11.48 -20.78
CA ARG A 87 2.25 -11.65 -20.11
C ARG A 87 2.74 -10.34 -19.50
N LEU A 88 2.75 -9.25 -20.28
CA LEU A 88 3.16 -7.94 -19.79
C LEU A 88 2.22 -7.41 -18.70
N THR A 89 0.93 -7.72 -18.79
CA THR A 89 -0.06 -7.40 -17.75
C THR A 89 0.24 -8.13 -16.45
N LEU A 90 0.54 -9.43 -16.50
CA LEU A 90 0.93 -10.20 -15.32
C LEU A 90 2.26 -9.72 -14.73
N GLU A 91 3.26 -9.42 -15.55
CA GLU A 91 4.54 -8.90 -15.06
C GLU A 91 4.38 -7.53 -14.39
N HIS A 92 3.52 -6.66 -14.92
CA HIS A 92 3.15 -5.41 -14.27
C HIS A 92 2.48 -5.67 -12.92
N LEU A 93 1.54 -6.62 -12.85
CA LEU A 93 0.86 -6.98 -11.60
C LEU A 93 1.83 -7.55 -10.55
N LYS A 94 2.73 -8.45 -10.93
CA LYS A 94 3.76 -8.98 -10.02
C LYS A 94 4.71 -7.90 -9.53
N ALA A 95 5.12 -6.99 -10.42
CA ALA A 95 5.94 -5.85 -10.04
C ALA A 95 5.21 -4.95 -9.04
N TYR A 96 3.92 -4.69 -9.25
CA TYR A 96 3.08 -3.96 -8.29
C TYR A 96 3.04 -4.63 -6.92
N MET A 97 2.74 -5.93 -6.87
CA MET A 97 2.69 -6.67 -5.61
C MET A 97 4.05 -6.71 -4.90
N SER A 98 5.14 -6.82 -5.66
CA SER A 98 6.51 -6.77 -5.12
C SER A 98 6.88 -5.38 -4.61
N MET A 99 6.46 -4.32 -5.30
CA MET A 99 6.63 -2.93 -4.88
C MET A 99 5.93 -2.68 -3.54
N LYS A 100 4.66 -3.11 -3.41
CA LYS A 100 3.89 -2.97 -2.17
C LYS A 100 4.47 -3.81 -1.03
N GLY A 101 4.91 -5.04 -1.30
CA GLY A 101 5.62 -5.86 -0.32
C GLY A 101 6.91 -5.18 0.18
N ALA A 102 7.72 -4.63 -0.74
CA ALA A 102 8.91 -3.87 -0.37
C ALA A 102 8.59 -2.60 0.41
N GLU A 103 7.50 -1.90 0.07
CA GLU A 103 7.00 -0.74 0.84
C GLU A 103 6.65 -1.15 2.28
N PHE A 104 5.89 -2.23 2.46
CA PHE A 104 5.50 -2.73 3.78
C PHE A 104 6.70 -3.21 4.62
N ASP A 105 7.77 -3.66 3.98
CA ASP A 105 9.00 -4.07 4.66
C ASP A 105 9.95 -2.90 4.98
N ALA A 106 9.66 -1.69 4.49
CA ALA A 106 10.57 -0.55 4.47
C ALA A 106 11.84 -0.73 3.60
N ARG A 107 11.75 -1.53 2.53
CA ARG A 107 12.81 -1.72 1.53
C ARG A 107 12.62 -0.77 0.34
N TRP A 108 12.79 0.53 0.60
CA TRP A 108 12.45 1.60 -0.35
C TRP A 108 13.20 1.53 -1.68
N ALA A 109 14.49 1.16 -1.65
CA ALA A 109 15.28 0.96 -2.87
C ALA A 109 14.72 -0.18 -3.76
N ASP A 110 14.16 -1.23 -3.17
CA ASP A 110 13.54 -2.32 -3.94
C ASP A 110 12.17 -1.90 -4.46
N ALA A 111 11.38 -1.17 -3.66
CA ALA A 111 10.11 -0.60 -4.11
C ALA A 111 10.31 0.33 -5.33
N GLU A 112 11.36 1.13 -5.36
CA GLU A 112 11.75 1.94 -6.52
C GLU A 112 12.02 1.07 -7.77
N LYS A 113 12.84 0.02 -7.64
CA LYS A 113 13.15 -0.90 -8.75
C LYS A 113 11.89 -1.56 -9.32
N TYR A 114 10.95 -1.95 -8.45
CA TYR A 114 9.71 -2.53 -8.91
C TYR A 114 8.77 -1.51 -9.56
N ALA A 115 8.78 -0.25 -9.11
CA ALA A 115 8.10 0.83 -9.82
C ALA A 115 8.68 1.02 -11.24
N ASP A 116 10.01 0.93 -11.40
CA ASP A 116 10.63 0.94 -12.72
C ASP A 116 10.19 -0.25 -13.57
N LYS A 117 10.10 -1.44 -12.97
CA LYS A 117 9.60 -2.62 -13.70
C LYS A 117 8.17 -2.44 -14.19
N MET A 118 7.30 -1.80 -13.40
CA MET A 118 5.95 -1.44 -13.83
C MET A 118 5.98 -0.47 -15.02
N ILE A 119 6.82 0.56 -14.96
CA ILE A 119 6.99 1.54 -16.07
C ILE A 119 7.44 0.83 -17.35
N GLU A 120 8.43 -0.07 -17.26
CA GLU A 120 8.89 -0.88 -18.40
C GLU A 120 7.75 -1.66 -19.05
N CYS A 121 6.92 -2.33 -18.25
CA CYS A 121 5.79 -3.11 -18.76
C CYS A 121 4.78 -2.21 -19.49
N ARG A 122 4.49 -1.02 -18.95
CA ARG A 122 3.60 -0.04 -19.59
C ARG A 122 4.16 0.48 -20.91
N LEU A 123 5.47 0.76 -20.97
CA LEU A 123 6.13 1.18 -22.21
C LEU A 123 6.13 0.05 -23.27
N ALA A 124 6.33 -1.19 -22.85
CA ALA A 124 6.25 -2.35 -23.73
C ALA A 124 4.83 -2.55 -24.30
N LEU A 125 3.80 -2.43 -23.45
CA LEU A 125 2.39 -2.46 -23.87
C LEU A 125 2.06 -1.31 -24.84
N ASN A 126 2.51 -0.09 -24.54
CA ASN A 126 2.32 1.07 -25.40
C ASN A 126 2.92 0.86 -26.80
N LYS A 127 4.11 0.23 -26.87
CA LYS A 127 4.78 -0.10 -28.14
C LYS A 127 3.99 -1.12 -28.98
N ILE A 128 3.25 -2.05 -28.33
CA ILE A 128 2.36 -2.98 -29.02
C ILE A 128 1.15 -2.22 -29.57
N ASN A 129 0.47 -1.45 -28.70
CA ASN A 129 -0.63 -0.59 -29.07
C ASN A 129 -0.82 0.51 -27.99
N PRO A 130 -0.83 1.80 -28.35
CA PRO A 130 -1.06 2.89 -27.39
C PRO A 130 -2.40 2.82 -26.64
N PHE A 131 -3.39 2.09 -27.15
CA PHE A 131 -4.66 1.84 -26.48
C PHE A 131 -4.53 0.96 -25.22
N LEU A 132 -3.53 0.07 -25.17
CA LEU A 132 -3.35 -0.87 -24.06
C LEU A 132 -2.79 -0.19 -22.82
N ALA A 133 -1.84 0.72 -23.01
CA ALA A 133 -1.27 1.54 -21.96
C ALA A 133 -0.65 2.78 -22.57
N MET A 134 -0.79 3.93 -21.90
CA MET A 134 0.04 5.11 -22.17
C MET A 134 1.18 5.21 -21.15
N PRO A 135 2.32 5.83 -21.52
CA PRO A 135 3.38 6.12 -20.57
C PRO A 135 2.83 6.93 -19.38
N PRO A 136 3.30 6.66 -18.14
CA PRO A 136 2.89 7.47 -17.00
C PRO A 136 3.44 8.89 -17.15
N ALA A 137 2.70 9.88 -16.64
CA ALA A 137 3.04 11.29 -16.79
C ALA A 137 2.74 12.09 -15.51
N LEU A 138 3.50 13.16 -15.30
CA LEU A 138 3.26 14.08 -14.18
C LEU A 138 2.39 15.30 -14.55
N THR A 139 2.23 15.62 -15.83
CA THR A 139 1.37 16.74 -16.25
C THR A 139 -0.11 16.33 -16.15
N ALA A 140 -0.99 17.24 -15.72
CA ALA A 140 -2.38 16.89 -15.40
C ALA A 140 -3.14 16.24 -16.57
N ARG A 141 -2.95 16.78 -17.79
CA ARG A 141 -3.63 16.29 -18.99
C ARG A 141 -3.14 14.89 -19.40
N GLU A 142 -1.83 14.68 -19.50
CA GLU A 142 -1.26 13.40 -19.95
C GLU A 142 -1.43 12.30 -18.88
N ARG A 143 -1.40 12.69 -17.61
CA ARG A 143 -1.68 11.79 -16.49
C ARG A 143 -3.09 11.21 -16.57
N TYR A 144 -4.09 12.05 -16.86
CA TYR A 144 -5.49 11.61 -16.94
C TYR A 144 -5.67 10.48 -17.97
N TYR A 145 -5.06 10.62 -19.15
CA TYR A 145 -5.18 9.61 -20.22
C TYR A 145 -4.35 8.35 -19.97
N SER A 146 -3.27 8.43 -19.18
CA SER A 146 -2.50 7.24 -18.81
C SER A 146 -3.17 6.39 -17.73
N GLY A 147 -4.19 6.89 -17.05
CA GLY A 147 -4.77 6.19 -15.90
C GLY A 147 -3.82 6.11 -14.70
N ASP A 148 -2.69 6.83 -14.72
CA ASP A 148 -1.75 6.97 -13.59
C ASP A 148 -2.23 8.09 -12.63
N SER A 149 -3.52 8.02 -12.27
CA SER A 149 -4.23 9.04 -11.50
C SER A 149 -3.81 9.07 -10.03
N TYR A 150 -4.19 10.13 -9.32
CA TYR A 150 -3.98 10.29 -7.86
C TYR A 150 -2.53 10.04 -7.40
N PHE A 151 -2.27 8.93 -6.71
CA PHE A 151 -0.97 8.52 -6.20
C PHE A 151 -0.34 7.41 -7.07
N GLY A 152 -0.24 7.70 -8.37
CA GLY A 152 0.33 6.84 -9.39
C GLY A 152 1.82 6.51 -9.26
N ILE A 153 2.31 5.68 -10.17
CA ILE A 153 3.63 5.02 -10.17
C ILE A 153 4.77 6.05 -10.06
N LEU A 154 4.72 7.15 -10.81
CA LEU A 154 5.79 8.17 -10.77
C LEU A 154 5.85 8.91 -9.42
N LYS A 155 4.70 9.16 -8.80
CA LYS A 155 4.65 9.78 -7.46
C LYS A 155 5.15 8.84 -6.38
N ARG A 156 4.77 7.55 -6.46
CA ARG A 156 5.30 6.48 -5.59
C ARG A 156 6.80 6.34 -5.74
N LYS A 157 7.30 6.25 -6.97
CA LYS A 157 8.74 6.19 -7.25
C LYS A 157 9.49 7.35 -6.60
N LYS A 158 9.01 8.59 -6.79
CA LYS A 158 9.61 9.79 -6.17
C LYS A 158 9.61 9.71 -4.65
N LEU A 159 8.52 9.23 -4.03
CA LEU A 159 8.46 9.03 -2.59
C LEU A 159 9.49 7.98 -2.15
N TYR A 160 9.58 6.82 -2.80
CA TYR A 160 10.52 5.78 -2.41
C TYR A 160 11.98 6.24 -2.54
N GLN A 161 12.31 7.04 -3.56
CA GLN A 161 13.61 7.69 -3.68
C GLN A 161 13.91 8.58 -2.47
N GLN A 162 12.95 9.43 -2.08
CA GLN A 162 13.08 10.28 -0.89
C GLN A 162 13.28 9.42 0.37
N LEU A 163 12.44 8.41 0.60
CA LEU A 163 12.52 7.55 1.78
C LEU A 163 13.83 6.75 1.83
N ASN A 164 14.32 6.30 0.67
CA ASN A 164 15.63 5.64 0.56
C ASN A 164 16.75 6.61 0.97
N GLY A 165 16.76 7.83 0.42
CA GLY A 165 17.75 8.85 0.76
C GLY A 165 17.76 9.22 2.25
N MET A 166 16.57 9.26 2.89
CA MET A 166 16.43 9.54 4.32
C MET A 166 17.00 8.43 5.22
N THR A 167 17.26 7.25 4.66
CA THR A 167 17.62 6.05 5.45
C THR A 167 18.97 5.44 5.08
N ASN A 168 19.51 5.76 3.90
CA ASN A 168 20.75 5.17 3.36
C ASN A 168 22.02 6.01 3.60
N GLY A 169 21.91 7.19 4.20
CA GLY A 169 23.01 8.12 4.45
C GLY A 169 23.12 9.31 3.49
N GLU A 170 22.29 9.40 2.45
CA GLU A 170 22.31 10.50 1.48
C GLU A 170 21.73 11.80 2.08
N THR A 171 20.49 11.75 2.57
CA THR A 171 19.83 12.89 3.25
C THR A 171 19.52 12.59 4.71
N GLY A 172 19.63 11.33 5.12
CA GLY A 172 19.42 10.91 6.49
C GLY A 172 20.02 9.53 6.77
N ILE A 173 20.28 9.28 8.05
CA ILE A 173 20.77 7.99 8.54
C ILE A 173 19.65 7.33 9.33
N LEU A 174 19.26 6.13 8.92
CA LEU A 174 18.27 5.33 9.65
C LEU A 174 18.77 5.04 11.08
N ILE A 175 17.90 5.30 12.05
CA ILE A 175 18.16 5.01 13.47
C ILE A 175 17.46 3.70 13.86
N ALA A 176 16.16 3.62 13.61
CA ALA A 176 15.33 2.48 13.97
C ALA A 176 14.06 2.43 13.10
N THR A 177 13.51 1.23 12.91
CA THR A 177 12.25 1.02 12.18
C THR A 177 11.31 0.18 13.04
N SER A 178 10.07 0.61 13.21
CA SER A 178 9.04 -0.07 14.02
C SER A 178 8.79 -1.50 13.57
N PRO A 179 8.54 -2.47 14.45
CA PRO A 179 8.02 -3.77 14.01
C PRO A 179 6.69 -3.59 13.27
N LYS A 180 6.33 -4.56 12.42
CA LYS A 180 5.02 -4.55 11.75
C LYS A 180 3.88 -4.64 12.74
N SER A 181 3.99 -5.55 13.71
CA SER A 181 2.99 -5.75 14.75
C SER A 181 3.28 -4.87 15.98
N VAL A 182 2.30 -4.06 16.37
CA VAL A 182 2.42 -3.07 17.45
C VAL A 182 1.26 -3.16 18.41
N LYS A 183 1.40 -2.59 19.62
CA LYS A 183 0.30 -2.52 20.58
C LYS A 183 -0.80 -1.61 20.05
N PHE A 184 -2.04 -2.08 20.15
CA PHE A 184 -3.20 -1.44 19.55
C PHE A 184 -4.43 -1.49 20.46
N SER A 185 -5.21 -0.41 20.45
CA SER A 185 -6.53 -0.37 21.09
C SER A 185 -7.45 0.65 20.42
N LEU A 186 -8.74 0.32 20.31
CA LEU A 186 -9.77 1.29 19.98
C LEU A 186 -10.05 2.19 21.19
N ASP A 187 -10.20 3.49 20.96
CA ASP A 187 -10.62 4.47 21.97
C ASP A 187 -12.10 4.80 21.80
N LYS A 188 -12.95 3.79 22.05
CA LYS A 188 -14.40 3.88 21.81
C LYS A 188 -15.06 5.02 22.59
N ALA A 189 -14.55 5.34 23.77
CA ALA A 189 -15.06 6.43 24.61
C ALA A 189 -14.36 7.78 24.34
N GLY A 190 -13.27 7.79 23.55
CA GLY A 190 -12.45 8.99 23.32
C GLY A 190 -11.72 9.50 24.57
N LEU A 191 -11.52 8.64 25.57
CA LEU A 191 -10.95 8.98 26.88
C LEU A 191 -9.49 8.56 27.04
N GLY A 192 -8.87 7.94 26.03
CA GLY A 192 -7.50 7.45 26.12
C GLY A 192 -6.49 8.54 26.48
N LYS A 193 -6.69 9.77 26.00
CA LYS A 193 -5.87 10.93 26.40
C LYS A 193 -6.07 11.27 27.89
N HIS A 194 -7.31 11.26 28.38
CA HIS A 194 -7.62 11.57 29.77
C HIS A 194 -7.02 10.53 30.73
N PHE A 195 -7.00 9.27 30.32
CA PHE A 195 -6.41 8.16 31.08
C PHE A 195 -4.91 7.96 30.79
N ASN A 196 -4.23 8.91 30.13
CA ASN A 196 -2.80 8.86 29.85
C ASN A 196 -2.34 7.58 29.11
N TRP A 197 -3.13 7.06 28.18
CA TRP A 197 -2.77 5.88 27.37
C TRP A 197 -1.47 6.04 26.56
N HIS A 198 -0.98 7.27 26.42
CA HIS A 198 0.31 7.61 25.80
C HIS A 198 1.52 7.46 26.73
N ALA A 199 1.32 7.30 28.05
CA ALA A 199 2.41 7.27 29.02
C ALA A 199 3.22 5.97 28.91
N PRO A 200 4.56 6.02 29.07
CA PRO A 200 5.42 4.84 28.90
C PRO A 200 5.10 3.72 29.90
N ASP A 201 4.67 4.07 31.11
CA ASP A 201 4.33 3.19 32.22
C ASP A 201 2.86 2.73 32.25
N PHE A 202 2.03 3.18 31.30
CA PHE A 202 0.64 2.73 31.20
C PHE A 202 0.58 1.21 30.93
N ASP A 203 -0.20 0.48 31.71
CA ASP A 203 -0.38 -0.97 31.55
C ASP A 203 -1.19 -1.29 30.28
N ARG A 204 -0.51 -1.87 29.29
CA ARG A 204 -1.07 -2.32 28.00
C ARG A 204 -1.25 -3.83 27.91
N SER A 205 -1.26 -4.53 29.05
CA SER A 205 -1.47 -5.98 29.11
C SER A 205 -2.76 -6.42 28.41
N LYS A 206 -3.82 -5.62 28.52
CA LYS A 206 -5.13 -5.86 27.89
C LYS A 206 -5.26 -5.35 26.45
N TRP A 207 -4.25 -4.66 25.92
CA TRP A 207 -4.28 -4.18 24.54
C TRP A 207 -3.95 -5.32 23.58
N GLY A 208 -4.65 -5.30 22.45
CA GLY A 208 -4.36 -6.17 21.33
C GLY A 208 -3.06 -5.80 20.62
N THR A 209 -2.82 -6.48 19.52
CA THR A 209 -1.76 -6.19 18.57
C THR A 209 -2.35 -6.02 17.19
N ILE A 210 -1.73 -5.16 16.38
CA ILE A 210 -2.15 -4.95 14.99
C ILE A 210 -0.93 -4.86 14.09
N ASP A 211 -1.02 -5.44 12.89
CA ASP A 211 -0.01 -5.25 11.85
C ASP A 211 -0.27 -3.92 11.14
N THR A 212 0.68 -2.98 11.18
CA THR A 212 0.54 -1.66 10.56
C THR A 212 0.73 -1.69 9.04
N THR A 213 1.05 -2.84 8.45
CA THR A 213 1.15 -3.04 6.99
C THR A 213 -0.14 -3.56 6.36
N ILE A 214 -1.16 -3.80 7.19
CA ILE A 214 -2.49 -4.22 6.78
C ILE A 214 -3.47 -3.17 7.33
N PRO A 215 -4.48 -2.70 6.56
CA PRO A 215 -5.49 -1.79 7.07
C PRO A 215 -6.15 -2.35 8.33
N PHE A 216 -6.46 -1.50 9.30
CA PHE A 216 -6.99 -1.99 10.57
C PHE A 216 -8.32 -2.75 10.36
N TYR A 217 -9.19 -2.28 9.47
CA TYR A 217 -10.49 -2.91 9.22
C TYR A 217 -10.37 -4.33 8.68
N ALA A 218 -9.30 -4.64 7.93
CA ALA A 218 -8.99 -5.98 7.45
C ALA A 218 -8.54 -6.96 8.55
N GLN A 219 -8.37 -6.48 9.79
CA GLN A 219 -7.88 -7.24 10.94
C GLN A 219 -8.95 -7.41 12.03
N GLY A 220 -10.22 -7.46 11.63
CA GLY A 220 -11.35 -7.73 12.54
C GLY A 220 -12.02 -6.48 13.13
N TYR A 221 -11.82 -5.31 12.51
CA TYR A 221 -12.39 -4.04 12.95
C TYR A 221 -13.40 -3.46 11.94
N MET A 222 -14.00 -4.34 11.13
CA MET A 222 -15.24 -4.09 10.40
C MET A 222 -16.43 -4.43 11.28
N SER A 223 -17.52 -3.67 11.14
CA SER A 223 -18.82 -4.02 11.68
C SER A 223 -19.49 -5.14 10.85
N SER A 224 -20.59 -5.69 11.38
CA SER A 224 -21.34 -6.77 10.71
C SER A 224 -21.98 -6.37 9.38
N ASP A 225 -22.22 -5.09 9.17
CA ASP A 225 -22.70 -4.49 7.91
C ASP A 225 -21.56 -4.08 6.97
N GLY A 226 -20.31 -4.45 7.28
CA GLY A 226 -19.17 -4.22 6.41
C GLY A 226 -18.64 -2.78 6.43
N MET A 227 -18.79 -2.07 7.55
CA MET A 227 -18.27 -0.71 7.71
C MET A 227 -17.06 -0.69 8.66
N PRO A 228 -15.97 0.03 8.32
CA PRO A 228 -14.82 0.14 9.20
C PRO A 228 -15.16 0.98 10.44
N TYR A 229 -14.51 0.68 11.57
CA TYR A 229 -14.69 1.46 12.80
C TYR A 229 -14.44 2.96 12.59
N LEU A 230 -15.40 3.78 13.03
CA LEU A 230 -15.32 5.23 13.03
C LEU A 230 -14.98 5.76 14.43
N GLY A 231 -13.83 6.40 14.60
CA GLY A 231 -13.42 7.01 15.85
C GLY A 231 -11.91 7.04 16.05
N LYS A 232 -11.50 7.18 17.32
CA LYS A 232 -10.09 7.22 17.71
C LYS A 232 -9.55 5.83 17.99
N MET A 233 -8.29 5.62 17.64
CA MET A 233 -7.53 4.40 17.84
C MET A 233 -6.12 4.76 18.32
N TRP A 234 -5.49 3.86 19.06
CA TRP A 234 -4.13 4.06 19.57
C TRP A 234 -3.19 2.99 19.04
N TYR A 235 -2.03 3.43 18.59
CA TYR A 235 -0.89 2.62 18.18
C TYR A 235 0.29 2.97 19.08
N VAL A 236 0.99 1.97 19.60
CA VAL A 236 2.15 2.18 20.48
C VAL A 236 3.35 1.41 19.95
N PHE A 237 4.39 2.17 19.64
CA PHE A 237 5.64 1.70 19.07
C PHE A 237 6.73 1.80 20.13
N GLU A 238 7.56 0.76 20.20
CA GLU A 238 8.70 0.68 21.11
C GLU A 238 9.97 0.59 20.28
N LEU A 239 10.82 1.63 20.36
CA LEU A 239 12.01 1.77 19.51
C LEU A 239 13.24 2.08 20.34
N ASP A 240 14.31 1.33 20.12
CA ASP A 240 15.62 1.60 20.71
C ASP A 240 16.35 2.70 19.92
N VAL A 241 16.82 3.73 20.62
CA VAL A 241 17.66 4.77 20.01
C VAL A 241 19.09 4.61 20.54
N PRO A 242 20.06 4.20 19.70
CA PRO A 242 21.44 4.01 20.14
C PRO A 242 22.10 5.29 20.66
N SER A 243 22.99 5.15 21.67
CA SER A 243 23.70 6.28 22.29
C SER A 243 24.58 7.07 21.31
N LYS A 244 25.04 6.46 20.20
CA LYS A 244 25.81 7.11 19.13
C LYS A 244 25.07 8.28 18.43
N PHE A 245 23.75 8.37 18.60
CA PHE A 245 22.95 9.47 18.06
C PHE A 245 22.75 10.62 19.06
N LYS A 246 23.32 10.55 20.27
CA LYS A 246 23.22 11.63 21.25
C LYS A 246 23.76 12.95 20.67
N GLY A 247 22.95 14.01 20.79
CA GLY A 247 23.28 15.34 20.28
C GLY A 247 23.04 15.52 18.77
N LYS A 248 22.53 14.48 18.08
CA LYS A 248 22.08 14.59 16.69
C LYS A 248 20.56 14.86 16.64
N PRO A 249 20.07 15.55 15.59
CA PRO A 249 18.63 15.67 15.37
C PRO A 249 18.01 14.29 15.14
N ILE A 250 16.82 14.08 15.67
CA ILE A 250 16.05 12.84 15.54
C ILE A 250 14.66 13.18 15.01
N GLU A 251 14.35 12.68 13.82
CA GLU A 251 13.08 12.88 13.15
C GLU A 251 12.26 11.59 13.20
N LEU A 252 10.95 11.75 13.45
CA LEU A 252 9.95 10.70 13.36
C LEU A 252 9.27 10.77 12.00
N TYR A 253 9.28 9.67 11.26
CA TYR A 253 8.59 9.60 9.98
C TYR A 253 7.69 8.36 9.86
N SER A 254 6.49 8.55 9.34
CA SER A 254 5.64 7.46 8.88
C SER A 254 5.00 7.87 7.55
N PRO A 255 5.23 7.11 6.46
CA PRO A 255 4.78 7.55 5.15
C PRO A 255 3.26 7.66 5.01
N PHE A 256 2.51 6.71 5.58
CA PHE A 256 1.06 6.60 5.37
C PHE A 256 0.28 6.48 6.68
N VAL A 257 -0.34 7.59 7.09
CA VAL A 257 -1.25 7.62 8.26
C VAL A 257 -2.49 8.46 7.96
N THR A 258 -3.62 7.80 7.72
CA THR A 258 -4.93 8.46 7.52
C THR A 258 -5.82 8.27 8.76
N CYS A 259 -6.68 9.22 9.16
CA CYS A 259 -6.96 10.53 8.58
C CYS A 259 -6.48 11.70 9.44
N GLU A 260 -6.36 11.56 10.76
CA GLU A 260 -5.86 12.58 11.72
C GLU A 260 -4.95 11.93 12.76
N ALA A 261 -3.85 12.56 13.19
CA ALA A 261 -2.90 11.90 14.09
C ALA A 261 -2.28 12.83 15.14
N TRP A 262 -2.25 12.39 16.39
CA TRP A 262 -1.57 13.05 17.51
C TRP A 262 -0.45 12.15 18.03
N VAL A 263 0.72 12.74 18.28
CA VAL A 263 1.95 12.00 18.61
C VAL A 263 2.46 12.38 20.00
N TRP A 264 2.82 11.36 20.77
CA TRP A 264 3.54 11.48 22.03
C TRP A 264 4.80 10.62 21.98
N VAL A 265 5.87 11.12 22.59
CA VAL A 265 7.13 10.39 22.77
C VAL A 265 7.46 10.41 24.26
N ASN A 266 7.63 9.22 24.84
CA ASN A 266 7.89 9.01 26.27
C ASN A 266 6.88 9.75 27.16
N GLY A 267 5.59 9.73 26.77
CA GLY A 267 4.49 10.38 27.48
C GLY A 267 4.37 11.89 27.28
N LYS A 268 5.32 12.53 26.60
CA LYS A 268 5.29 13.96 26.28
C LYS A 268 4.67 14.19 24.90
N TYR A 269 3.77 15.15 24.80
CA TYR A 269 3.13 15.51 23.54
C TYR A 269 4.13 16.20 22.60
N VAL A 270 4.22 15.71 21.37
CA VAL A 270 5.10 16.25 20.32
C VAL A 270 4.32 17.17 19.40
N GLY A 271 3.18 16.70 18.88
CA GLY A 271 2.45 17.43 17.86
C GLY A 271 1.23 16.72 17.31
N HIS A 272 0.63 17.40 16.33
CA HIS A 272 -0.60 17.00 15.67
C HIS A 272 -0.45 17.17 14.16
N ARG A 273 -0.75 16.11 13.41
CA ARG A 273 -0.87 16.10 11.96
C ARG A 273 -2.36 16.24 11.63
N GLN A 274 -2.72 17.39 11.06
CA GLN A 274 -4.12 17.76 10.76
C GLN A 274 -4.80 16.77 9.83
N TYR A 275 -6.13 16.71 9.93
CA TYR A 275 -6.98 15.88 9.08
C TYR A 275 -6.61 15.97 7.58
N LEU A 276 -6.47 14.80 6.96
CA LEU A 276 -6.36 14.62 5.52
C LEU A 276 -7.39 13.56 5.11
N GLU A 277 -8.10 13.81 4.01
CA GLU A 277 -9.06 12.86 3.47
C GLU A 277 -8.40 11.51 3.13
N ALA A 278 -9.15 10.41 3.24
CA ALA A 278 -8.64 9.06 3.06
C ALA A 278 -7.98 8.78 1.70
N TYR A 279 -8.37 9.52 0.67
CA TYR A 279 -7.81 9.41 -0.68
C TYR A 279 -6.53 10.22 -0.87
N ILE A 280 -6.11 11.03 0.12
CA ILE A 280 -4.86 11.78 0.07
C ILE A 280 -3.72 10.85 0.47
N SER A 281 -2.75 10.68 -0.43
CA SER A 281 -1.52 9.93 -0.19
C SER A 281 -0.30 10.77 -0.60
N PRO A 282 0.82 10.73 0.16
CA PRO A 282 1.10 9.75 1.21
C PRO A 282 0.51 10.05 2.60
N ALA A 283 0.09 11.27 2.91
CA ALA A 283 -0.41 11.65 4.26
C ALA A 283 0.57 11.32 5.40
N PRO A 284 1.82 11.86 5.36
CA PRO A 284 2.87 11.46 6.27
C PRO A 284 2.71 12.07 7.67
N ILE A 285 3.25 11.36 8.67
CA ILE A 285 3.75 11.99 9.90
C ILE A 285 5.22 12.31 9.67
N ASP A 286 5.62 13.55 9.95
CA ASP A 286 6.99 14.04 9.84
C ASP A 286 7.21 15.08 10.96
N MET A 287 7.98 14.73 11.99
CA MET A 287 8.11 15.54 13.21
C MET A 287 9.49 15.42 13.86
N ASP A 288 10.06 16.56 14.26
CA ASP A 288 11.28 16.62 15.09
C ASP A 288 10.95 16.16 16.51
N ILE A 289 11.59 15.07 16.94
CA ILE A 289 11.43 14.48 18.27
C ILE A 289 12.71 14.55 19.12
N THR A 290 13.72 15.31 18.67
CA THR A 290 15.06 15.37 19.27
C THR A 290 15.03 15.59 20.79
N ASN A 291 14.18 16.50 21.26
CA ASN A 291 14.07 16.88 22.67
C ASN A 291 13.23 15.92 23.53
N PHE A 292 12.64 14.88 22.91
CA PHE A 292 11.75 13.93 23.57
C PHE A 292 12.36 12.54 23.72
N ILE A 293 13.47 12.28 23.01
CA ILE A 293 14.16 10.99 22.95
C ILE A 293 15.10 10.77 24.15
N LYS A 294 15.16 9.53 24.60
CA LYS A 294 16.13 9.01 25.56
C LYS A 294 17.13 8.13 24.80
N TYR A 295 18.40 8.53 24.80
CA TYR A 295 19.46 7.84 24.06
C TYR A 295 20.03 6.65 24.84
N GLY A 296 20.44 5.61 24.12
CA GLY A 296 20.99 4.37 24.69
C GLY A 296 19.94 3.43 25.28
N GLN A 297 18.66 3.67 25.00
CA GLN A 297 17.55 2.90 25.57
C GLN A 297 16.32 2.91 24.67
N LYS A 298 15.33 2.12 25.08
CA LYS A 298 14.00 2.04 24.48
C LYS A 298 13.20 3.32 24.73
N ASN A 299 12.45 3.73 23.72
CA ASN A 299 11.54 4.86 23.70
C ASN A 299 10.14 4.40 23.30
N THR A 300 9.13 4.87 24.04
CA THR A 300 7.72 4.65 23.73
C THR A 300 7.22 5.79 22.86
N ILE A 301 6.67 5.47 21.69
CA ILE A 301 6.00 6.41 20.79
C ILE A 301 4.54 5.99 20.72
N ALA A 302 3.65 6.83 21.24
CA ALA A 302 2.21 6.59 21.20
C ALA A 302 1.58 7.53 20.17
N VAL A 303 0.77 6.97 19.27
CA VAL A 303 0.06 7.72 18.24
C VAL A 303 -1.43 7.43 18.35
N CYS A 304 -2.20 8.49 18.59
CA CYS A 304 -3.66 8.43 18.49
C CYS A 304 -4.03 8.81 17.06
N VAL A 305 -4.81 7.97 16.38
CA VAL A 305 -5.29 8.19 15.01
C VAL A 305 -6.81 8.27 15.02
N SER A 306 -7.38 9.26 14.31
CA SER A 306 -8.81 9.32 14.02
C SER A 306 -9.07 8.79 12.61
N THR A 307 -10.05 7.89 12.46
CA THR A 307 -10.49 7.29 11.19
C THR A 307 -11.42 8.20 10.37
N GLY A 308 -11.50 9.47 10.73
CA GLY A 308 -12.18 10.50 9.96
C GLY A 308 -13.66 10.69 10.31
N LEU A 309 -14.46 11.13 9.33
CA LEU A 309 -15.84 11.58 9.53
C LEU A 309 -16.90 10.65 8.94
N SER A 310 -16.51 9.71 8.08
CA SER A 310 -17.43 8.78 7.42
C SER A 310 -16.79 7.41 7.23
N PRO A 311 -17.49 6.31 7.60
CA PRO A 311 -16.96 4.96 7.42
C PRO A 311 -16.78 4.59 5.95
N ALA A 312 -17.56 5.21 5.03
CA ALA A 312 -17.44 4.98 3.60
C ALA A 312 -16.09 5.44 3.01
N GLN A 313 -15.31 6.23 3.75
CA GLN A 313 -13.97 6.63 3.32
C GLN A 313 -12.95 5.49 3.40
N ALA A 314 -13.24 4.43 4.15
CA ALA A 314 -12.35 3.27 4.33
C ALA A 314 -10.90 3.68 4.62
N THR A 315 -10.72 4.51 5.65
CA THR A 315 -9.38 4.96 6.07
C THR A 315 -8.57 3.78 6.55
N ASP A 316 -7.28 3.72 6.21
CA ASP A 316 -6.44 2.57 6.61
C ASP A 316 -5.93 2.67 8.05
N GLY A 317 -5.94 3.87 8.65
CA GLY A 317 -5.14 4.13 9.84
C GLY A 317 -3.67 4.24 9.43
N PHE A 318 -2.81 3.44 10.06
CA PHE A 318 -1.45 3.22 9.57
C PHE A 318 -1.44 2.24 8.39
N LEU A 319 -0.66 2.54 7.35
CA LEU A 319 -0.37 1.62 6.26
C LEU A 319 1.13 1.64 5.89
N GLY A 320 1.96 1.04 6.74
CA GLY A 320 3.40 0.95 6.55
C GLY A 320 4.14 1.01 7.88
N ARG A 321 5.47 1.15 7.80
CA ARG A 321 6.34 1.20 8.98
C ARG A 321 6.70 2.64 9.34
N LEU A 322 6.51 2.98 10.60
CA LEU A 322 7.08 4.17 11.21
C LEU A 322 8.57 3.95 11.46
N PHE A 323 9.40 4.97 11.25
CA PHE A 323 10.84 4.90 11.50
C PHE A 323 11.39 6.20 12.07
N LEU A 324 12.57 6.09 12.66
CA LEU A 324 13.37 7.19 13.15
C LEU A 324 14.60 7.36 12.27
N TYR A 325 14.93 8.59 11.91
CA TYR A 325 16.17 8.89 11.20
C TYR A 325 16.83 10.16 11.74
N SER A 326 18.13 10.28 11.53
CA SER A 326 18.89 11.50 11.80
C SER A 326 19.18 12.17 10.46
N PRO A 327 18.66 13.38 10.18
CA PRO A 327 18.98 14.07 8.94
C PRO A 327 20.48 14.37 8.86
N VAL A 328 21.03 14.25 7.65
CA VAL A 328 22.37 14.71 7.31
C VAL A 328 22.21 16.18 6.92
N ARG A 329 22.78 17.08 7.73
CA ARG A 329 22.80 18.52 7.42
C ARG A 329 24.08 18.89 6.70
#